data_AF-A0A6P1MQ11-F1
#
_entry.id   AF-A0A6P1MQ11-F1
#
_cell.length_a   1.000
_cell.length_b   1.000
_cell.length_c   1.000
_cell.angle_alpha   90.00
_cell.angle_beta   90.00
_cell.angle_gamma   90.00
#
_symmetry.space_group_name_H-M   'P 1'
#
loop_
_entity.id
_entity.type
_entity.pdbx_description
1 polymer ?
#
loop_
_entity_poly.entity_id
_entity_poly.type
_entity_poly.pdbx_seq_one_letter_code
_entity_poly.pdbx_strand_id
1 'polypeptide(L)'
;MMQFSQKSIKGLFDSSEKMMIIPVYQRAYSWDEKERKVFLEDLKEQQAGGNIYCYGNLLLETIQKILSTKLLMGNKDSLLSLYL
;
A
#
# COMPACT_ATOMS: atom_id res chain seq x y z
N MET A 1 16.12 4.26 12.11
CA MET A 1 15.22 3.25 12.72
C MET A 1 13.99 3.14 11.83
N MET A 2 13.47 1.93 11.55
CA MET A 2 12.21 1.77 10.80
C MET A 2 11.05 2.39 11.60
N GLN A 3 10.17 3.12 10.92
CA GLN A 3 8.99 3.73 11.53
C GLN A 3 7.72 3.05 11.01
N PHE A 4 6.91 2.56 11.95
CA PHE A 4 5.65 1.91 11.66
C PHE A 4 4.52 2.94 11.76
N SER A 5 3.70 3.07 10.72
CA SER A 5 2.51 3.93 10.75
C SER A 5 1.35 3.30 10.02
N GLN A 6 0.21 3.23 10.70
CA GLN A 6 -1.07 2.83 10.13
C GLN A 6 -1.73 4.00 9.39
N LYS A 7 -2.32 3.73 8.22
CA LYS A 7 -3.10 4.73 7.46
C LYS A 7 -4.26 4.05 6.74
N SER A 8 -5.40 4.71 6.69
CA SER A 8 -6.45 4.35 5.73
C SER A 8 -5.99 4.58 4.30
N ILE A 9 -6.65 3.95 3.31
CA ILE A 9 -6.41 4.22 1.89
C ILE A 9 -6.47 5.73 1.65
N LYS A 10 -7.54 6.39 2.11
CA LYS A 10 -7.64 7.85 2.02
C LYS A 10 -6.40 8.51 2.63
N GLY A 11 -6.06 8.26 3.90
CA GLY A 11 -4.91 8.89 4.56
C GLY A 11 -3.53 8.60 3.95
N LEU A 12 -3.39 7.53 3.16
CA LEU A 12 -2.19 7.22 2.38
C LEU A 12 -2.09 8.08 1.11
N PHE A 13 -3.23 8.31 0.44
CA PHE A 13 -3.32 9.02 -0.85
C PHE A 13 -3.84 10.49 -0.76
N ASP A 14 -4.30 10.96 0.41
CA ASP A 14 -5.03 12.24 0.58
C ASP A 14 -4.15 13.49 0.41
N SER A 15 -2.83 13.36 0.49
CA SER A 15 -1.95 14.53 0.46
C SER A 15 -1.67 14.95 -0.98
N SER A 16 -2.26 16.09 -1.37
CA SER A 16 -2.01 16.84 -2.62
C SER A 16 -0.54 17.04 -2.95
N GLU A 17 0.31 16.95 -1.93
CA GLU A 17 1.72 17.22 -1.99
C GLU A 17 2.59 15.96 -2.17
N LYS A 18 2.11 14.75 -1.86
CA LYS A 18 2.96 13.54 -1.91
C LYS A 18 2.86 12.81 -3.24
N MET A 19 3.99 12.68 -3.91
CA MET A 19 4.12 11.81 -5.08
C MET A 19 4.61 10.42 -4.66
N MET A 20 3.94 9.38 -5.12
CA MET A 20 4.40 8.00 -4.97
C MET A 20 5.15 7.52 -6.21
N ILE A 21 6.40 7.10 -6.01
CA ILE A 21 7.29 6.66 -7.09
C ILE A 21 7.52 5.16 -6.96
N ILE A 22 7.24 4.42 -8.03
CA ILE A 22 7.67 3.03 -8.18
C ILE A 22 9.10 3.05 -8.74
N PRO A 23 10.10 2.53 -8.01
CA PRO A 23 11.47 2.52 -8.51
C PRO A 23 11.63 1.68 -9.78
N VAL A 24 12.50 2.13 -10.68
CA VAL A 24 12.77 1.49 -11.98
C VAL A 24 13.26 0.04 -11.83
N TYR A 25 13.96 -0.28 -10.74
CA TYR A 25 14.45 -1.63 -10.46
C TYR A 25 13.36 -2.58 -9.94
N GLN A 26 12.15 -2.09 -9.65
CA GLN A 26 11.05 -2.93 -9.21
C GLN A 26 10.47 -3.65 -10.42
N ARG A 27 10.33 -4.98 -10.31
CA ARG A 27 9.65 -5.76 -11.35
C ARG A 27 8.22 -5.23 -11.52
N ALA A 28 7.75 -5.19 -12.76
CA ALA A 28 6.33 -5.00 -13.01
C ALA A 28 5.58 -6.15 -12.34
N TYR A 29 4.84 -5.85 -11.28
CA TYR A 29 3.93 -6.83 -10.69
C TYR A 29 2.70 -6.88 -11.59
N SER A 30 2.54 -7.98 -12.30
CA SER A 30 1.30 -8.30 -13.02
C SER A 30 0.43 -9.15 -12.10
N TRP A 31 -0.59 -8.54 -11.50
CA TRP A 31 -1.71 -9.32 -11.00
C TRP A 31 -2.49 -9.86 -12.19
N ASP A 32 -2.73 -11.17 -12.21
CA ASP A 32 -3.62 -11.74 -13.21
C ASP A 32 -5.08 -11.39 -12.86
N GLU A 33 -5.98 -11.74 -13.78
CA GLU A 33 -7.40 -11.45 -13.62
C GLU A 33 -7.99 -12.03 -12.32
N LYS A 34 -7.46 -13.17 -11.88
CA LYS A 34 -7.91 -13.85 -10.66
C LYS A 34 -7.59 -13.03 -9.41
N GLU A 35 -6.36 -12.55 -9.26
CA GLU A 35 -5.93 -11.74 -8.12
C GLU A 35 -6.69 -10.40 -8.09
N ARG A 36 -6.88 -9.79 -9.26
CA ARG A 36 -7.69 -8.55 -9.37
C ARG A 36 -9.13 -8.78 -8.94
N LYS A 37 -9.72 -9.91 -9.34
CA LYS A 37 -11.10 -10.26 -8.98
C LYS A 37 -11.24 -10.47 -7.47
N VAL A 38 -10.33 -11.24 -6.86
CA VAL A 38 -10.32 -11.48 -5.40
C VAL A 38 -10.20 -10.15 -4.65
N PHE A 39 -9.25 -9.29 -5.03
CA PHE A 39 -9.07 -8.00 -4.39
C PHE A 39 -10.34 -7.11 -4.47
N LEU A 40 -11.04 -7.12 -5.61
CA LEU A 40 -12.30 -6.39 -5.77
C LEU A 40 -13.45 -6.99 -4.95
N GLU A 41 -13.49 -8.30 -4.78
CA GLU A 41 -14.48 -8.97 -3.93
C GLU A 41 -14.24 -8.62 -2.45
N ASP A 42 -12.99 -8.62 -1.99
CA ASP A 42 -12.62 -8.21 -0.62
C ASP A 42 -13.03 -6.75 -0.32
N LEU A 43 -12.86 -5.85 -1.29
CA LEU A 43 -13.31 -4.45 -1.17
C LEU A 43 -14.84 -4.34 -1.03
N LYS A 44 -15.59 -5.13 -1.79
CA LYS A 44 -17.07 -5.14 -1.73
C LYS A 44 -17.55 -5.74 -0.41
N GLU A 45 -16.90 -6.79 0.06
CA GLU A 45 -17.22 -7.42 1.35
C GLU A 45 -16.96 -6.45 2.52
N GLN A 46 -15.83 -5.74 2.49
CA GLN A 46 -15.55 -4.69 3.48
C GLN A 46 -16.65 -3.62 3.49
N GLN A 47 -17.14 -3.19 2.33
CA GLN A 47 -18.21 -2.19 2.26
C GLN A 47 -19.54 -2.73 2.80
N ALA A 48 -19.81 -4.02 2.62
CA ALA A 48 -21.08 -4.66 3.01
C ALA A 48 -21.12 -5.11 4.48
N GLY A 49 -19.97 -5.36 5.11
CA GLY A 49 -19.85 -5.82 6.50
C GLY A 49 -19.19 -4.80 7.44
N GLY A 50 -19.41 -4.93 8.75
CA GLY A 50 -18.70 -4.16 9.78
C GLY A 50 -17.28 -4.64 10.09
N ASN A 51 -16.68 -5.44 9.21
CA ASN A 51 -15.40 -6.11 9.44
C ASN A 51 -14.22 -5.19 9.09
N ILE A 52 -13.17 -5.26 9.92
CA ILE A 52 -11.93 -4.52 9.70
C ILE A 52 -11.05 -5.33 8.73
N TYR A 53 -10.85 -4.80 7.51
CA TYR A 53 -9.98 -5.40 6.50
C TYR A 53 -8.60 -4.75 6.50
N CYS A 54 -7.56 -5.58 6.35
CA CYS A 54 -6.17 -5.16 6.22
C CYS A 54 -5.65 -5.58 4.84
N TYR A 55 -5.26 -4.61 4.01
CA TYR A 55 -4.80 -4.84 2.63
C TYR A 55 -3.30 -5.14 2.52
N GLY A 56 -2.69 -5.51 3.65
CA GLY A 56 -1.28 -5.79 3.75
C GLY A 56 -0.45 -4.54 4.00
N ASN A 57 0.80 -4.60 3.57
CA ASN A 57 1.89 -3.87 4.19
C ASN A 57 2.70 -3.15 3.12
N LEU A 58 2.94 -1.84 3.29
CA LEU A 58 3.74 -1.06 2.36
C LEU A 58 5.03 -0.62 3.04
N LEU A 59 6.17 -0.93 2.42
CA LEU A 59 7.45 -0.36 2.80
C LEU A 59 7.65 0.91 1.98
N LEU A 60 7.92 2.03 2.66
CA LEU A 60 8.06 3.33 2.02
C LEU A 60 9.43 3.92 2.33
N GLU A 61 10.08 4.51 1.33
CA GLU A 61 11.32 5.28 1.49
C GLU A 61 11.07 6.75 1.11
N THR A 62 11.35 7.68 2.00
CA THR A 62 11.26 9.13 1.70
C THR A 62 12.53 9.57 0.99
N ILE A 63 12.45 9.97 -0.28
CA ILE A 63 13.64 10.29 -1.10
C ILE A 63 14.13 11.73 -0.84
N GLN A 64 13.23 12.71 -0.70
CA GLN A 64 13.57 14.10 -0.34
C GLN A 64 12.44 14.74 0.49
N LYS A 65 12.80 15.69 1.36
CA LYS A 65 11.84 16.45 2.20
C LYS A 65 10.90 17.36 1.38
N ILE A 66 11.12 17.44 0.06
CA ILE A 66 10.16 17.90 -0.93
C ILE A 66 9.41 16.65 -1.45
N LEU A 67 8.55 16.15 -0.57
CA LEU A 67 7.36 15.30 -0.77
C LEU A 67 7.38 14.17 -1.81
N SER A 68 8.48 13.44 -1.93
CA SER A 68 8.53 12.24 -2.77
C SER A 68 8.70 10.99 -1.91
N THR A 69 7.66 10.14 -1.91
CA THR A 69 7.65 8.85 -1.21
C THR A 69 7.82 7.74 -2.23
N LYS A 70 8.81 6.89 -2.03
CA LYS A 70 9.07 5.72 -2.85
C LYS A 70 8.33 4.52 -2.28
N LEU A 71 7.60 3.80 -3.10
CA LEU A 71 7.02 2.52 -2.75
C LEU A 71 8.09 1.44 -2.90
N LEU A 72 8.38 0.72 -1.83
CA LEU A 72 9.19 -0.50 -1.84
C LEU A 72 8.22 -1.67 -1.60
N MET A 73 8.03 -2.55 -2.58
CA MET A 73 7.30 -3.80 -2.33
C MET A 73 8.21 -4.78 -1.59
N GLY A 74 7.79 -5.21 -0.40
CA GLY A 74 8.54 -6.17 0.41
C GLY A 74 8.65 -7.52 -0.28
N ASN A 75 9.88 -8.03 -0.41
CA ASN A 75 10.09 -9.47 -0.48
C ASN A 75 9.85 -10.09 0.92
N LYS A 76 9.53 -11.38 0.94
CA LYS A 76 8.98 -12.25 2.01
C LYS A 76 9.37 -12.03 3.49
N ASP A 77 10.34 -11.18 3.84
CA ASP A 77 10.98 -11.17 5.16
C ASP A 77 10.83 -9.89 5.98
N SER A 78 10.07 -8.86 5.56
CA SER A 78 9.88 -7.66 6.40
C SER A 78 8.56 -6.95 6.13
N LEU A 79 7.65 -7.06 7.11
CA LEU A 79 6.25 -6.67 7.04
C LEU A 79 5.97 -5.46 7.94
N LEU A 80 5.26 -4.46 7.40
CA LEU A 80 4.73 -3.32 8.14
C LEU A 80 3.24 -3.05 7.86
N SER A 81 2.37 -3.33 8.83
CA SER A 81 0.93 -3.49 8.60
C SER A 81 0.13 -2.21 8.43
N LEU A 82 -0.58 -2.12 7.29
CA LEU A 82 -1.53 -1.06 7.00
C LEU A 82 -2.95 -1.53 7.38
N TYR A 83 -3.36 -1.19 8.60
CA TYR A 83 -4.73 -1.42 9.07
C TYR A 83 -5.67 -0.26 8.66
N LEU A 84 -6.93 -0.59 8.37
CA LEU A 84 -8.05 0.35 8.35
C LEU A 84 -8.67 0.47 9.74
#